data_AF-A0A914HAQ2-F1
#
_entry.id   AF-A0A914HAQ2-F1
#
_cell.length_a   1.000
_cell.length_b   1.000
_cell.length_c   1.000
_cell.angle_alpha   90.00
_cell.angle_beta   90.00
_cell.angle_gamma   90.00
#
_symmetry.space_group_name_H-M   'P 1'
#
loop_
_entity.id
_entity.type
_entity.pdbx_description
1 polymer ?
#
loop_
_entity_poly.entity_id
_entity_poly.type
_entity_poly.pdbx_seq_one_letter_code
_entity_poly.pdbx_strand_id
1 'polypeptide(L)'
;MQQQQQQQILVQNSTTTFQLHLLSSVCFSADQFLAVARNAWCTEYAPQRFHAIVMRLRQHDGRVGTDGSCTHDGSSTSTTSTTTALIFRSGRVVLTGVSCGSLTRIRNRCMRQARRVCKRVRMALVRGGHASVAGTLAVRHLTVCNLVSTAACNDALRLVKILLLLMVRRVCLDLCTFPALRCTLELARAGGTGATDAPQPGDVAKAEGDDGRHACATPSLLFFVTGRVIVTGVRDPVELECATHATRCLCAQFRR
;
A
#
# COMPACT_ATOMS: atom_id res chain seq x y z
N MET A 1 -15.49 -24.68 23.55
CA MET A 1 -14.55 -24.46 22.45
C MET A 1 -14.87 -23.12 21.78
N GLN A 2 -14.13 -22.06 22.09
CA GLN A 2 -14.30 -20.78 21.38
C GLN A 2 -13.61 -20.92 20.02
N GLN A 3 -14.39 -20.93 18.94
CA GLN A 3 -13.84 -20.76 17.59
C GLN A 3 -13.11 -19.41 17.56
N GLN A 4 -11.78 -19.44 17.54
CA GLN A 4 -11.00 -18.26 17.20
C GLN A 4 -11.37 -17.85 15.78
N GLN A 5 -12.30 -16.90 15.67
CA GLN A 5 -12.65 -16.30 14.41
C GLN A 5 -11.40 -15.61 13.89
N GLN A 6 -10.73 -16.24 12.94
CA GLN A 6 -9.47 -15.78 12.38
C GLN A 6 -9.76 -14.47 11.63
N GLN A 7 -9.59 -13.34 12.32
CA GLN A 7 -9.85 -12.02 11.74
C GLN A 7 -8.88 -11.78 10.59
N GLN A 8 -9.38 -11.94 9.36
CA GLN A 8 -8.65 -11.66 8.14
C GLN A 8 -8.04 -10.25 8.21
N ILE A 9 -6.75 -10.17 7.91
CA ILE A 9 -6.01 -8.91 7.92
C ILE A 9 -6.36 -8.14 6.67
N LEU A 10 -7.04 -7.00 6.86
CA LEU A 10 -7.50 -6.15 5.77
C LEU A 10 -6.43 -5.09 5.43
N VAL A 11 -6.11 -4.95 4.14
CA VAL A 11 -5.33 -3.79 3.67
C VAL A 11 -6.30 -2.65 3.46
N GLN A 12 -6.26 -1.65 4.34
CA GLN A 12 -7.14 -0.50 4.25
C GLN A 12 -6.66 0.52 3.21
N ASN A 13 -5.35 0.62 3.03
CA ASN A 13 -4.76 1.51 2.05
C ASN A 13 -3.41 0.95 1.57
N SER A 14 -3.06 1.19 0.32
CA SER A 14 -1.73 0.99 -0.20
C SER A 14 -1.28 2.19 -1.03
N THR A 15 0.03 2.41 -1.00
CA THR A 15 0.74 3.30 -1.92
C THR A 15 1.57 2.46 -2.86
N THR A 16 1.39 2.65 -4.15
CA THR A 16 2.08 1.93 -5.20
C THR A 16 2.64 2.92 -6.21
N THR A 17 3.87 2.71 -6.67
CA THR A 17 4.42 3.45 -7.81
C THR A 17 4.48 2.58 -9.04
N PHE A 18 4.31 3.19 -10.22
CA PHE A 18 4.59 2.55 -11.50
C PHE A 18 5.02 3.60 -12.52
N GLN A 19 5.52 3.16 -13.66
CA GLN A 19 5.87 4.03 -14.79
C GLN A 19 4.91 3.78 -15.95
N LEU A 20 4.44 4.87 -16.54
CA LEU A 20 3.80 4.88 -17.85
C LEU A 20 4.94 4.94 -18.87
N HIS A 21 5.33 3.78 -19.37
CA HIS A 21 6.42 3.68 -20.33
C HIS A 21 5.94 4.09 -21.72
N LEU A 22 6.66 5.02 -22.32
CA LEU A 22 6.53 5.44 -23.71
C LEU A 22 7.68 4.75 -24.45
N LEU A 23 7.39 3.92 -25.46
CA LEU A 23 8.44 3.15 -26.14
C LEU A 23 9.49 4.04 -26.83
N SER A 24 9.13 5.29 -27.14
CA SER A 24 9.96 6.26 -27.86
C SER A 24 10.54 7.38 -27.00
N SER A 25 10.14 7.52 -25.74
CA SER A 25 10.62 8.61 -24.88
C SER A 25 10.61 8.27 -23.39
N VAL A 26 11.44 8.94 -22.61
CA VAL A 26 11.50 8.74 -21.15
C VAL A 26 10.37 9.52 -20.44
N CYS A 27 9.83 10.57 -21.06
CA CYS A 27 8.85 11.48 -20.44
C CYS A 27 7.78 11.99 -21.43
N PHE A 28 6.68 12.51 -20.87
CA PHE A 28 5.68 13.26 -21.64
C PHE A 28 6.24 14.62 -22.07
N SER A 29 5.96 15.01 -23.31
CA SER A 29 6.14 16.40 -23.75
C SER A 29 5.19 17.34 -22.99
N ALA A 30 5.39 18.66 -23.14
CA ALA A 30 4.53 19.65 -22.48
C ALA A 30 3.09 19.51 -22.96
N ASP A 31 2.91 19.40 -24.28
CA ASP A 31 1.61 19.29 -24.91
C ASP A 31 0.92 17.98 -24.55
N GLN A 32 1.66 16.86 -24.54
CA GLN A 32 1.12 15.57 -24.11
C GLN A 32 0.64 15.62 -22.65
N PHE A 33 1.43 16.21 -21.76
CA PHE A 33 1.09 16.30 -20.35
C PHE A 33 -0.13 17.21 -20.12
N LEU A 34 -0.18 18.37 -20.79
CA LEU A 34 -1.32 19.27 -20.76
C LEU A 34 -2.57 18.64 -21.40
N ALA A 35 -2.42 17.85 -22.45
CA ALA A 35 -3.51 17.10 -23.06
C ALA A 35 -4.11 16.09 -22.07
N VAL A 36 -3.28 15.42 -21.26
CA VAL A 36 -3.79 14.56 -20.17
C VAL A 36 -4.57 15.39 -19.16
N ALA A 37 -4.02 16.52 -18.71
CA ALA A 37 -4.66 17.39 -17.71
C ALA A 37 -6.01 17.95 -18.19
N ARG A 38 -6.12 18.33 -19.46
CA ARG A 38 -7.34 18.94 -20.03
C ARG A 38 -8.42 17.92 -20.38
N ASN A 39 -8.02 16.75 -20.89
CA ASN A 39 -8.97 15.81 -21.51
C ASN A 39 -9.32 14.60 -20.63
N ALA A 40 -8.60 14.37 -19.54
CA ALA A 40 -8.87 13.26 -18.63
C ALA A 40 -9.99 13.61 -17.63
N TRP A 41 -10.94 12.68 -17.44
CA TRP A 41 -12.03 12.86 -16.48
C TRP A 41 -11.57 12.74 -15.03
N CYS A 42 -12.19 13.56 -14.17
CA CYS A 42 -11.91 13.63 -12.74
C CYS A 42 -10.43 13.90 -12.44
N THR A 43 -9.85 14.86 -13.16
CA THR A 43 -8.47 15.31 -12.96
C THR A 43 -8.42 16.77 -12.51
N GLU A 44 -7.38 17.09 -11.74
CA GLU A 44 -7.02 18.45 -11.32
C GLU A 44 -5.53 18.65 -11.64
N TYR A 45 -5.18 19.81 -12.19
CA TYR A 45 -3.78 20.19 -12.43
C TYR A 45 -3.59 21.68 -12.13
N ALA A 46 -2.79 21.96 -11.11
CA ALA A 46 -2.47 23.31 -10.66
C ALA A 46 -0.95 23.41 -10.46
N PRO A 47 -0.17 23.77 -11.51
CA PRO A 47 1.29 23.72 -11.47
C PRO A 47 1.91 24.68 -10.45
N GLN A 48 1.23 25.77 -10.06
CA GLN A 48 1.73 26.64 -8.99
C GLN A 48 1.66 25.99 -7.60
N ARG A 49 0.81 24.97 -7.43
CA ARG A 49 0.61 24.25 -6.17
C ARG A 49 1.39 22.94 -6.14
N PHE A 50 1.29 22.14 -7.20
CA PHE A 50 1.92 20.82 -7.25
C PHE A 50 2.14 20.37 -8.70
N HIS A 51 3.37 19.95 -9.02
CA HIS A 51 3.78 19.56 -10.38
C HIS A 51 3.37 18.12 -10.77
N ALA A 52 2.11 17.76 -10.51
CA ALA A 52 1.51 16.49 -10.94
C ALA A 52 0.02 16.66 -11.24
N ILE A 53 -0.49 15.85 -12.16
CA ILE A 53 -1.93 15.74 -12.40
C ILE A 53 -2.51 14.81 -11.33
N VAL A 54 -3.52 15.27 -10.60
CA VAL A 54 -4.25 14.49 -9.61
C VAL A 54 -5.47 13.87 -10.29
N MET A 55 -5.51 12.55 -10.43
CA MET A 55 -6.63 11.81 -11.02
C MET A 55 -7.36 10.96 -9.98
N ARG A 56 -8.68 11.05 -9.91
CA ARG A 56 -9.50 10.25 -8.98
C ARG A 56 -10.28 9.14 -9.70
N LEU A 57 -10.14 7.91 -9.21
CA LEU A 57 -10.81 6.71 -9.73
C LEU A 57 -11.76 6.16 -8.66
N ARG A 58 -13.07 6.33 -8.89
CA ARG A 58 -14.09 5.66 -8.10
C ARG A 58 -14.15 4.17 -8.46
N GLN A 59 -14.27 3.34 -7.44
CA GLN A 59 -14.49 1.91 -7.51
C GLN A 59 -15.79 1.63 -6.78
N HIS A 60 -16.73 1.00 -7.49
CA HIS A 60 -17.77 0.26 -6.83
C HIS A 60 -17.17 -1.10 -6.49
N ASP A 61 -16.91 -1.33 -5.22
CA ASP A 61 -16.68 -2.67 -4.71
C ASP A 61 -18.03 -3.38 -4.68
N GLY A 62 -18.55 -3.68 -5.87
CA GLY A 62 -19.61 -4.66 -6.02
C GLY A 62 -19.05 -5.95 -5.45
N ARG A 63 -19.59 -6.41 -4.32
CA ARG A 63 -19.33 -7.75 -3.82
C ARG A 63 -19.56 -8.68 -5.00
N VAL A 64 -18.48 -9.23 -5.56
CA VAL A 64 -18.58 -10.43 -6.38
C VAL A 64 -19.05 -11.48 -5.39
N GLY A 65 -20.37 -11.62 -5.27
CA GLY A 65 -21.01 -12.73 -4.60
C GLY A 65 -20.67 -13.96 -5.42
N THR A 66 -19.50 -14.54 -5.17
CA THR A 66 -19.34 -15.97 -5.33
C THR A 66 -20.21 -16.60 -4.25
N ASP A 67 -21.38 -17.01 -4.69
CA ASP A 67 -22.27 -18.06 -4.17
C ASP A 67 -23.67 -17.54 -3.87
N GLY A 68 -24.60 -17.99 -4.73
CA GLY A 68 -26.01 -17.63 -4.73
C GLY A 68 -26.74 -18.12 -3.50
N SER A 69 -26.69 -17.32 -2.44
CA SER A 69 -27.65 -17.41 -1.33
C SER A 69 -28.53 -16.16 -1.37
N CYS A 70 -29.66 -16.31 -2.05
CA CYS A 70 -30.74 -15.34 -2.08
C CYS A 70 -31.59 -15.48 -0.81
N THR A 71 -31.12 -14.93 0.31
CA THR A 71 -31.98 -14.67 1.47
C THR A 71 -31.55 -13.44 2.27
N HIS A 72 -32.51 -12.52 2.36
CA HIS A 72 -32.76 -11.48 3.36
C HIS A 72 -31.83 -10.25 3.53
N ASP A 73 -32.42 -9.11 3.16
CA ASP A 73 -32.63 -7.94 4.02
C ASP A 73 -31.51 -7.56 4.99
N GLY A 74 -30.54 -6.86 4.45
CA GLY A 74 -29.67 -5.99 5.22
C GLY A 74 -29.05 -5.00 4.25
N SER A 75 -29.37 -3.71 4.41
CA SER A 75 -28.84 -2.58 3.63
C SER A 75 -27.33 -2.70 3.46
N SER A 76 -26.92 -3.36 2.37
CA SER A 76 -25.52 -3.49 2.01
C SER A 76 -25.13 -2.18 1.37
N THR A 77 -24.80 -1.21 2.22
CA THR A 77 -24.22 0.06 1.83
C THR A 77 -23.00 -0.24 0.98
N SER A 78 -23.16 -0.11 -0.35
CA SER A 78 -22.07 -0.34 -1.27
C SER A 78 -20.94 0.64 -0.91
N THR A 79 -19.86 0.13 -0.35
CA THR A 79 -18.72 0.98 0.02
C THR A 79 -18.03 1.39 -1.26
N THR A 80 -18.18 2.66 -1.63
CA THR A 80 -17.44 3.22 -2.76
C THR A 80 -16.03 3.55 -2.29
N SER A 81 -15.03 2.91 -2.89
CA SER A 81 -13.63 3.23 -2.63
C SER A 81 -13.13 4.20 -3.70
N THR A 82 -12.30 5.18 -3.31
CA THR A 82 -11.68 6.12 -4.24
C THR A 82 -10.17 5.95 -4.18
N THR A 83 -9.59 5.64 -5.33
CA THR A 83 -8.13 5.61 -5.53
C THR A 83 -7.70 6.90 -6.19
N THR A 84 -6.57 7.46 -5.75
CA THR A 84 -5.98 8.68 -6.32
C THR A 84 -4.68 8.32 -7.03
N ALA A 85 -4.47 8.89 -8.21
CA ALA A 85 -3.23 8.78 -8.95
C ALA A 85 -2.60 10.17 -9.13
N LEU A 86 -1.33 10.31 -8.75
CA LEU A 86 -0.50 11.47 -9.03
C LEU A 86 0.36 11.14 -10.24
N ILE A 87 0.12 11.82 -11.36
CA ILE A 87 0.79 11.56 -12.63
C ILE A 87 1.79 12.69 -12.88
N PHE A 88 3.07 12.32 -12.96
CA PHE A 88 4.16 13.25 -13.20
C PHE A 88 4.50 13.31 -14.68
N ARG A 89 5.11 14.44 -15.11
CA ARG A 89 5.56 14.61 -16.50
C ARG A 89 6.57 13.55 -16.93
N SER A 90 7.36 13.02 -16.00
CA SER A 90 8.29 11.91 -16.24
C SER A 90 7.60 10.57 -16.58
N GLY A 91 6.28 10.50 -16.58
CA GLY A 91 5.54 9.24 -16.75
C GLY A 91 5.47 8.40 -15.46
N ARG A 92 6.18 8.79 -14.40
CA ARG A 92 6.02 8.17 -13.08
C ARG A 92 4.62 8.45 -12.55
N VAL A 93 4.02 7.45 -11.91
CA VAL A 93 2.71 7.55 -11.27
C VAL A 93 2.81 7.05 -9.84
N VAL A 94 2.25 7.82 -8.90
CA VAL A 94 2.01 7.39 -7.51
C VAL A 94 0.52 7.12 -7.35
N LEU A 95 0.17 5.90 -6.98
CA LEU A 95 -1.20 5.44 -6.78
C LEU A 95 -1.44 5.24 -5.28
N THR A 96 -2.49 5.84 -4.73
CA THR A 96 -2.85 5.76 -3.31
C THR A 96 -4.33 5.44 -3.12
N GLY A 97 -4.71 4.90 -1.97
CA GLY A 97 -6.11 4.58 -1.67
C GLY A 97 -6.59 3.31 -2.37
N VAL A 98 -5.69 2.36 -2.64
CA VAL A 98 -6.09 1.01 -3.06
C VAL A 98 -6.26 0.16 -1.81
N SER A 99 -7.49 -0.24 -1.51
CA SER A 99 -7.80 -1.18 -0.44
C SER A 99 -7.96 -2.60 -1.00
N CYS A 100 -7.74 -3.61 -0.17
CA CYS A 100 -8.00 -4.99 -0.54
C CYS A 100 -8.39 -5.84 0.67
N GLY A 101 -9.47 -6.63 0.48
CA GLY A 101 -9.95 -7.67 1.41
C GLY A 101 -8.88 -8.68 1.83
N SER A 102 -7.93 -8.95 0.94
CA SER A 102 -6.94 -10.01 1.10
C SER A 102 -5.55 -9.51 0.70
N LEU A 103 -4.58 -9.75 1.57
CA LEU A 103 -3.17 -9.43 1.37
C LEU A 103 -2.62 -10.05 0.08
N THR A 104 -2.97 -11.30 -0.24
CA THR A 104 -2.49 -12.00 -1.44
C THR A 104 -3.00 -11.36 -2.76
N ARG A 105 -4.11 -10.61 -2.69
CA ARG A 105 -4.73 -9.98 -3.86
C ARG A 105 -4.32 -8.51 -4.05
N ILE A 106 -3.56 -7.92 -3.13
CA ILE A 106 -3.24 -6.48 -3.18
C ILE A 106 -2.51 -6.09 -4.45
N ARG A 107 -1.52 -6.89 -4.89
CA ARG A 107 -0.75 -6.63 -6.11
C ARG A 107 -1.65 -6.63 -7.35
N ASN A 108 -2.54 -7.62 -7.45
CA ASN A 108 -3.52 -7.71 -8.54
C ASN A 108 -4.52 -6.54 -8.52
N ARG A 109 -4.92 -6.07 -7.33
CA ARG A 109 -5.78 -4.89 -7.20
C ARG A 109 -5.06 -3.61 -7.64
N CYS A 110 -3.81 -3.42 -7.21
CA CYS A 110 -2.97 -2.29 -7.62
C CYS A 110 -2.74 -2.29 -9.13
N MET A 111 -2.43 -3.44 -9.72
CA MET A 111 -2.26 -3.59 -11.18
C MET A 111 -3.54 -3.25 -11.95
N ARG A 112 -4.72 -3.69 -11.47
CA ARG A 112 -6.01 -3.31 -12.08
C ARG A 112 -6.22 -1.80 -12.06
N GLN A 113 -5.95 -1.14 -10.94
CA GLN A 113 -6.08 0.32 -10.86
C GLN A 113 -5.05 1.06 -11.72
N ALA A 114 -3.79 0.60 -11.74
CA ALA A 114 -2.76 1.15 -12.62
C ALA A 114 -3.17 1.04 -14.10
N ARG A 115 -3.74 -0.09 -14.53
CA ARG A 115 -4.29 -0.26 -15.88
C ARG A 115 -5.46 0.69 -16.17
N ARG A 116 -6.34 0.95 -15.19
CA ARG A 116 -7.43 1.94 -15.34
C ARG A 116 -6.90 3.36 -15.48
N VAL A 117 -5.88 3.73 -14.71
CA VAL A 117 -5.17 5.02 -14.87
C VAL A 117 -4.58 5.11 -16.27
N CYS A 118 -3.80 4.10 -16.69
CA CYS A 118 -3.20 4.04 -18.02
C CYS A 118 -4.27 4.16 -19.13
N LYS A 119 -5.38 3.44 -19.04
CA LYS A 119 -6.51 3.56 -19.98
C LYS A 119 -7.06 4.99 -20.05
N ARG A 120 -7.26 5.66 -18.91
CA ARG A 120 -7.73 7.05 -18.87
C ARG A 120 -6.74 8.01 -19.50
N VAL A 121 -5.45 7.84 -19.24
CA VAL A 121 -4.37 8.63 -19.86
C VAL A 121 -4.35 8.41 -21.37
N ARG A 122 -4.42 7.17 -21.85
CA ARG A 122 -4.51 6.87 -23.29
C ARG A 122 -5.69 7.57 -23.95
N MET A 123 -6.88 7.49 -23.36
CA MET A 123 -8.08 8.17 -23.90
C MET A 123 -7.91 9.69 -23.92
N ALA A 124 -7.32 10.29 -22.88
CA ALA A 124 -7.07 11.73 -22.83
C ALA A 124 -6.06 12.18 -23.89
N LEU A 125 -5.00 11.40 -24.12
CA LEU A 125 -4.03 11.66 -25.19
C LEU A 125 -4.65 11.55 -26.58
N VAL A 126 -5.48 10.53 -26.83
CA VAL A 126 -6.21 10.38 -28.11
C VAL A 126 -7.09 11.61 -28.35
N ARG A 127 -7.85 12.05 -27.35
CA ARG A 127 -8.68 13.27 -27.45
C ARG A 127 -7.87 14.53 -27.67
N GLY A 128 -6.65 14.59 -27.15
CA GLY A 128 -5.71 15.69 -27.37
C GLY A 128 -4.91 15.60 -28.67
N GLY A 129 -5.23 14.69 -29.60
CA GLY A 129 -4.52 14.58 -30.88
C GLY A 129 -3.19 13.80 -30.82
N HIS A 130 -2.90 13.10 -29.73
CA HIS A 130 -1.66 12.35 -29.52
C HIS A 130 -1.87 10.82 -29.58
N ALA A 131 -2.61 10.34 -30.59
CA ALA A 131 -2.99 8.93 -30.72
C ALA A 131 -1.80 7.97 -30.87
N SER A 132 -0.75 8.38 -31.61
CA SER A 132 0.49 7.60 -31.78
C SER A 132 1.15 7.27 -30.45
N VAL A 133 1.23 8.27 -29.56
CA VAL A 133 1.80 8.15 -28.22
C VAL A 133 0.93 7.26 -27.34
N ALA A 134 -0.40 7.44 -27.38
CA ALA A 134 -1.35 6.67 -26.60
C ALA A 134 -1.25 5.16 -26.86
N GLY A 135 -0.97 4.74 -28.10
CA GLY A 135 -0.79 3.34 -28.47
C GLY A 135 0.40 2.66 -27.79
N THR A 136 1.43 3.43 -27.43
CA THR A 136 2.68 2.90 -26.83
C THR A 136 2.64 2.79 -25.31
N LEU A 137 1.70 3.48 -24.65
CA LEU A 137 1.68 3.59 -23.20
C LEU A 137 1.44 2.24 -22.52
N ALA A 138 2.34 1.80 -21.63
CA ALA A 138 2.13 0.59 -20.82
C ALA A 138 2.46 0.83 -19.35
N VAL A 139 1.86 0.03 -18.45
CA VAL A 139 2.22 0.01 -17.03
C VAL A 139 3.49 -0.83 -16.86
N ARG A 140 4.56 -0.23 -16.35
CA ARG A 140 5.85 -0.89 -16.06
C ARG A 140 6.28 -0.63 -14.61
N HIS A 141 7.18 -1.48 -14.10
CA HIS A 141 7.82 -1.32 -12.78
C HIS A 141 6.85 -1.02 -11.65
N LEU A 142 5.76 -1.79 -11.56
CA LEU A 142 4.81 -1.65 -10.47
C LEU A 142 5.43 -2.15 -9.17
N THR A 143 5.59 -1.23 -8.21
CA THR A 143 6.20 -1.47 -6.91
C THR A 143 5.28 -0.98 -5.82
N VAL A 144 4.96 -1.84 -4.86
CA VAL A 144 4.23 -1.46 -3.64
C VAL A 144 5.22 -0.78 -2.69
N CYS A 145 4.96 0.47 -2.34
CA CYS A 145 5.86 1.28 -1.51
C CYS A 145 5.44 1.34 -0.05
N ASN A 146 4.14 1.21 0.22
CA ASN A 146 3.60 1.23 1.56
C ASN A 146 2.26 0.49 1.61
N LEU A 147 2.08 -0.34 2.62
CA LEU A 147 0.84 -0.98 3.00
C LEU A 147 0.39 -0.43 4.35
N VAL A 148 -0.92 -0.26 4.50
CA VAL A 148 -1.55 0.22 5.74
C VAL A 148 -2.64 -0.75 6.13
N SER A 149 -2.55 -1.26 7.35
CA SER A 149 -3.63 -2.01 7.99
C SER A 149 -4.01 -1.35 9.31
N THR A 150 -5.24 -1.61 9.74
CA THR A 150 -5.70 -1.25 11.08
C THR A 150 -6.16 -2.50 11.78
N ALA A 151 -5.61 -2.73 12.97
CA ALA A 151 -6.12 -3.68 13.93
C ALA A 151 -7.04 -2.96 14.91
N ALA A 152 -8.17 -3.57 15.23
CA ALA A 152 -9.02 -3.12 16.32
C ALA A 152 -8.87 -4.09 17.49
N CYS A 153 -8.63 -3.54 18.67
CA CYS A 153 -8.75 -4.24 19.94
C CYS A 153 -10.13 -3.90 20.51
N ASN A 154 -10.82 -4.89 21.06
CA ASN A 154 -12.16 -4.70 21.62
C ASN A 154 -12.15 -3.81 22.88
N ASP A 155 -10.98 -3.63 23.49
CA ASP A 155 -10.80 -2.97 24.77
C ASP A 155 -9.89 -1.74 24.63
N ALA A 156 -10.12 -0.75 25.50
CA ALA A 156 -9.25 0.41 25.62
C ALA A 156 -7.84 0.00 26.09
N LEU A 157 -6.81 0.68 25.58
CA LEU A 157 -5.42 0.34 25.87
C LEU A 157 -4.84 1.20 26.99
N ARG A 158 -3.98 0.59 27.82
CA ARG A 158 -3.16 1.29 28.82
C ARG A 158 -1.85 1.79 28.18
N LEU A 159 -1.92 2.85 27.36
CA LEU A 159 -0.77 3.35 26.58
C LEU A 159 0.49 3.63 27.41
N VAL A 160 0.35 4.15 28.63
CA VAL A 160 1.50 4.40 29.54
C VAL A 160 2.20 3.09 29.90
N LYS A 161 1.47 2.00 30.13
CA LYS A 161 2.06 0.69 30.41
C LYS A 161 2.79 0.12 29.18
N ILE A 162 2.24 0.35 27.99
CA ILE A 162 2.90 -0.03 26.72
C ILE A 162 4.21 0.75 26.58
N LEU A 163 4.19 2.07 26.82
CA LEU A 163 5.39 2.91 26.78
C LEU A 163 6.46 2.41 27.76
N LEU A 164 6.08 2.07 29.00
CA LEU A 164 6.99 1.57 30.02
C LEU A 164 7.53 0.16 29.70
N LEU A 165 6.75 -0.73 29.08
CA LEU A 165 7.26 -2.03 28.65
C LEU A 165 8.22 -1.87 27.46
N LEU A 166 7.85 -1.02 26.50
CA LEU A 166 8.58 -0.77 25.27
C LEU A 166 9.66 0.32 25.43
N MET A 167 10.16 0.59 26.64
CA MET A 167 11.31 1.50 26.86
C MET A 167 12.57 1.10 26.06
N VAL A 168 12.52 -0.04 25.37
CA VAL A 168 13.40 -0.43 24.27
C VAL A 168 13.11 0.46 23.05
N ARG A 169 13.92 1.52 22.88
CA ARG A 169 14.21 2.32 21.67
C ARG A 169 13.07 2.50 20.63
N ARG A 170 12.77 3.77 20.28
CA ARG A 170 11.87 4.23 19.17
C ARG A 170 10.37 4.28 19.47
N VAL A 171 10.02 4.54 20.72
CA VAL A 171 8.64 4.87 21.12
C VAL A 171 8.54 6.36 21.44
N CYS A 172 7.47 7.02 20.99
CA CYS A 172 7.19 8.43 21.27
C CYS A 172 5.70 8.61 21.59
N LEU A 173 5.42 9.26 22.72
CA LEU A 173 4.08 9.66 23.13
C LEU A 173 4.05 11.18 23.33
N ASP A 174 3.49 11.89 22.37
CA ASP A 174 3.27 13.33 22.45
C ASP A 174 1.79 13.62 22.19
N LEU A 175 1.00 13.59 23.27
CA LEU A 175 -0.44 13.79 23.21
C LEU A 175 -0.85 15.23 22.83
N CYS A 176 0.07 16.19 22.97
CA CYS A 176 -0.18 17.57 22.56
C CYS A 176 -0.15 17.72 21.04
N THR A 177 0.75 16.99 20.37
CA THR A 177 0.88 17.02 18.91
C THR A 177 0.00 15.98 18.22
N PHE A 178 -0.05 14.75 18.74
CA PHE A 178 -0.78 13.64 18.10
C PHE A 178 -1.30 12.64 19.14
N PRO A 179 -2.62 12.35 19.19
CA PRO A 179 -3.22 11.56 20.27
C PRO A 179 -3.04 10.03 20.08
N ALA A 180 -1.83 9.59 19.76
CA ALA A 180 -1.46 8.19 19.65
C ALA A 180 -0.02 7.95 20.09
N LEU A 181 0.22 6.77 20.67
CA LEU A 181 1.58 6.28 20.90
C LEU A 181 2.18 5.83 19.57
N ARG A 182 3.28 6.46 19.15
CA ARG A 182 4.05 6.02 17.98
C ARG A 182 5.13 5.06 18.42
N CYS A 183 5.24 3.92 17.73
CA CYS A 183 6.24 2.90 17.99
C CYS A 183 6.79 2.37 16.67
N THR A 184 8.06 1.96 16.64
CA THR A 184 8.64 1.23 15.52
C THR A 184 8.91 -0.20 15.96
N LEU A 185 8.34 -1.17 15.25
CA LEU A 185 8.51 -2.58 15.55
C LEU A 185 9.77 -3.12 14.87
N GLU A 186 10.64 -3.78 15.63
CA GLU A 186 11.72 -4.60 15.09
C GLU A 186 11.22 -6.03 14.98
N LEU A 187 10.86 -6.45 13.76
CA LEU A 187 10.55 -7.85 13.51
C LEU A 187 11.87 -8.61 13.41
N ALA A 188 12.06 -9.59 14.29
CA ALA A 188 13.12 -10.56 14.10
C ALA A 188 12.91 -11.18 12.72
N ARG A 189 13.88 -11.02 11.81
CA ARG A 189 13.89 -11.83 10.59
C ARG A 189 13.82 -13.27 11.06
N ALA A 190 12.87 -14.04 10.56
CA ALA A 190 12.94 -15.49 10.59
C ALA A 190 14.19 -15.84 9.79
N GLY A 191 15.35 -15.77 10.44
CA GLY A 191 16.62 -16.12 9.85
C GLY A 191 16.46 -17.55 9.37
N GLY A 192 16.68 -17.76 8.07
CA GLY A 192 16.75 -19.08 7.50
C GLY A 192 17.61 -19.90 8.45
N THR A 193 17.00 -20.89 9.08
CA THR A 193 17.69 -21.88 9.87
C THR A 193 18.83 -22.36 9.00
N GLY A 194 20.05 -21.94 9.35
CA GLY A 194 21.24 -22.32 8.63
C GLY A 194 21.29 -23.83 8.64
N ALA A 195 20.94 -24.43 7.50
CA ALA A 195 21.53 -25.69 7.13
C ALA A 195 23.03 -25.41 7.09
N THR A 196 23.72 -25.94 8.10
CA THR A 196 25.17 -26.07 8.17
C THR A 196 25.63 -26.96 7.01
N ASP A 197 25.63 -26.43 5.79
CA ASP A 197 26.40 -26.99 4.70
C ASP A 197 27.79 -26.36 4.78
N ALA A 198 28.75 -27.17 5.20
CA ALA A 198 30.15 -26.84 5.22
C ALA A 198 30.59 -26.34 3.83
N PRO A 199 31.40 -25.27 3.75
CA PRO A 199 31.85 -24.74 2.46
C PRO A 199 32.72 -25.78 1.74
N GLN A 200 32.26 -26.25 0.59
CA GLN A 200 33.15 -26.97 -0.35
C GLN A 200 34.12 -25.96 -0.98
N PRO A 201 35.44 -26.25 -0.96
CA PRO A 201 36.43 -25.39 -1.57
C PRO A 201 36.52 -25.70 -3.07
N GLY A 202 36.17 -24.72 -3.91
CA GLY A 202 36.50 -24.76 -5.33
C GLY A 202 35.36 -24.34 -6.23
N ASP A 203 35.20 -23.04 -6.46
CA ASP A 203 35.16 -22.48 -7.82
C ASP A 203 35.02 -20.95 -7.76
N VAL A 204 36.05 -20.27 -8.28
CA VAL A 204 36.13 -18.81 -8.37
C VAL A 204 35.50 -18.40 -9.69
N ALA A 205 34.21 -18.08 -9.68
CA ALA A 205 33.54 -17.40 -10.79
C ALA A 205 32.88 -16.10 -10.29
N LYS A 206 33.31 -14.99 -10.89
CA LYS A 206 32.88 -13.61 -10.62
C LYS A 206 31.36 -13.46 -10.77
N ALA A 207 30.65 -13.34 -9.65
CA ALA A 207 29.29 -12.81 -9.60
C ALA A 207 29.33 -11.37 -9.08
N GLU A 208 29.45 -10.40 -9.99
CA GLU A 208 28.95 -9.04 -9.76
C GLU A 208 27.42 -9.17 -9.70
N GLY A 209 26.68 -8.79 -8.66
CA GLY A 209 26.87 -7.69 -7.74
C GLY A 209 25.50 -7.00 -7.60
N ASP A 210 24.48 -7.75 -7.17
CA ASP A 210 23.19 -7.18 -6.73
C ASP A 210 22.89 -7.69 -5.32
N ASP A 211 23.83 -7.41 -4.40
CA ASP A 211 23.63 -7.49 -2.95
C ASP A 211 22.70 -6.35 -2.51
N GLY A 212 21.51 -6.30 -3.10
CA GLY A 212 20.37 -5.55 -2.64
C GLY A 212 19.90 -6.15 -1.32
N ARG A 213 20.71 -6.02 -0.26
CA ARG A 213 20.32 -6.29 1.12
C ARG A 213 19.04 -5.53 1.35
N HIS A 214 17.91 -6.23 1.24
CA HIS A 214 16.61 -5.71 1.55
C HIS A 214 16.65 -5.32 3.02
N ALA A 215 16.95 -4.04 3.29
CA ALA A 215 16.88 -3.46 4.61
C ALA A 215 15.49 -3.82 5.13
N CYS A 216 15.46 -4.60 6.21
CA CYS A 216 14.21 -5.08 6.80
C CYS A 216 13.37 -3.84 7.08
N ALA A 217 12.20 -3.76 6.44
CA ALA A 217 11.31 -2.65 6.68
C ALA A 217 10.92 -2.71 8.16
N THR A 218 11.03 -1.59 8.87
CA THR A 218 10.64 -1.51 10.28
C THR A 218 9.24 -0.92 10.35
N PRO A 219 8.18 -1.74 10.60
CA PRO A 219 6.82 -1.24 10.64
C PRO A 219 6.69 -0.12 11.67
N SER A 220 5.96 0.93 11.31
CA SER A 220 5.52 1.98 12.24
C SER A 220 4.11 1.65 12.73
N LEU A 221 3.93 1.71 14.04
CA LEU A 221 2.69 1.45 14.75
C LEU A 221 2.17 2.75 15.37
N LEU A 222 0.86 2.98 15.29
CA LEU A 222 0.18 4.07 15.97
C LEU A 222 -0.93 3.49 16.85
N PHE A 223 -0.75 3.52 18.17
CA PHE A 223 -1.74 3.01 19.13
C PHE A 223 -2.61 4.13 19.67
N PHE A 224 -3.92 3.98 19.52
CA PHE A 224 -4.91 4.89 20.08
C PHE A 224 -5.47 4.34 21.39
N VAL A 225 -5.87 5.23 22.30
CA VAL A 225 -6.48 4.85 23.59
C VAL A 225 -7.74 3.99 23.38
N THR A 226 -8.44 4.18 22.26
CA THR A 226 -9.64 3.44 21.84
C THR A 226 -9.41 1.98 21.49
N GLY A 227 -8.16 1.49 21.50
CA GLY A 227 -7.85 0.12 21.09
C GLY A 227 -7.61 -0.05 19.59
N ARG A 228 -7.75 1.03 18.80
CA ARG A 228 -7.35 1.01 17.39
C ARG A 228 -5.83 1.11 17.28
N VAL A 229 -5.26 0.32 16.38
CA VAL A 229 -3.83 0.36 16.06
C VAL A 229 -3.63 0.38 14.56
N ILE A 230 -2.89 1.37 14.06
CA ILE A 230 -2.52 1.46 12.64
C ILE A 230 -1.13 0.88 12.47
N VAL A 231 -0.97 -0.02 11.50
CA VAL A 231 0.30 -0.62 11.08
C VAL A 231 0.65 -0.06 9.70
N THR A 232 1.82 0.56 9.55
CA THR A 232 2.27 1.15 8.28
C THR A 232 3.80 1.05 8.12
N GLY A 233 4.34 1.54 7.00
CA GLY A 233 5.77 1.48 6.68
C GLY A 233 6.21 0.14 6.09
N VAL A 234 5.26 -0.73 5.76
CA VAL A 234 5.53 -2.11 5.30
C VAL A 234 5.34 -2.21 3.79
N ARG A 235 6.21 -2.95 3.10
CA ARG A 235 6.13 -3.15 1.64
C ARG A 235 5.63 -4.54 1.27
N ASP A 236 5.95 -5.53 2.10
CA ASP A 236 5.61 -6.92 1.86
C ASP A 236 4.32 -7.33 2.62
N PRO A 237 3.39 -8.04 1.96
CA PRO A 237 2.15 -8.46 2.62
C PRO A 237 2.37 -9.42 3.80
N VAL A 238 3.39 -10.28 3.76
CA VAL A 238 3.72 -11.22 4.84
C VAL A 238 4.28 -10.46 6.04
N GLU A 239 5.19 -9.50 5.81
CA GLU A 239 5.67 -8.61 6.88
C GLU A 239 4.52 -7.86 7.55
N LEU A 240 3.51 -7.42 6.78
CA LEU A 240 2.35 -6.71 7.32
C LEU A 240 1.49 -7.65 8.17
N GLU A 241 1.33 -8.89 7.74
CA GLU A 241 0.64 -9.93 8.50
C GLU A 241 1.35 -10.22 9.83
N CYS A 242 2.66 -10.45 9.81
CA CYS A 242 3.47 -10.66 11.00
C CYS A 242 3.40 -9.46 11.96
N ALA A 243 3.55 -8.23 11.45
CA ALA A 243 3.46 -7.01 12.25
C ALA A 243 2.09 -6.83 12.91
N THR A 244 1.02 -7.12 12.15
CA THR A 244 -0.36 -7.02 12.65
C THR A 244 -0.63 -8.10 13.70
N HIS A 245 -0.15 -9.33 13.50
CA HIS A 245 -0.26 -10.40 14.48
C HIS A 245 0.49 -10.07 15.78
N ALA A 246 1.76 -9.65 15.69
CA ALA A 246 2.55 -9.21 16.84
C ALA A 246 1.86 -8.06 17.61
N THR A 247 1.29 -7.10 16.87
CA THR A 247 0.53 -5.99 17.44
C THR A 247 -0.70 -6.48 18.22
N ARG A 248 -1.44 -7.47 17.70
CA ARG A 248 -2.60 -8.05 18.40
C ARG A 248 -2.19 -8.77 19.69
N CYS A 249 -1.10 -9.55 19.65
CA CYS A 249 -0.55 -10.20 20.84
C CYS A 249 -0.14 -9.18 21.91
N LEU A 250 0.55 -8.12 21.51
CA LEU A 250 0.93 -7.02 22.41
C LEU A 250 -0.32 -6.38 23.02
N CYS A 251 -1.30 -6.00 22.20
CA CYS A 251 -2.51 -5.35 22.70
C CYS A 251 -3.29 -6.22 23.70
N ALA A 252 -3.29 -7.54 23.52
CA ALA A 252 -3.94 -8.46 24.46
C ALA A 252 -3.38 -8.37 25.89
N GLN A 253 -2.10 -8.03 26.05
CA GLN A 253 -1.44 -7.88 27.35
C GLN A 253 -1.77 -6.55 28.05
N PHE A 254 -2.28 -5.54 27.32
CA PHE A 254 -2.44 -4.17 27.80
C PHE A 254 -3.88 -3.65 27.79
N ARG A 255 -4.85 -4.57 27.72
CA ARG A 255 -6.27 -4.29 27.83
C ARG A 255 -6.57 -3.70 29.22
N ARG A 256 -7.52 -2.75 29.27
CA ARG A 256 -7.92 -2.08 30.51
C ARG A 256 -8.73 -2.97 31.42
#